data_AF-A0A2N1UTE5-F1
#
_entry.id   AF-A0A2N1UTE5-F1
#
_cell.length_a   1.000
_cell.length_b   1.000
_cell.length_c   1.000
_cell.angle_alpha   90.00
_cell.angle_beta   90.00
_cell.angle_gamma   90.00
#
_symmetry.space_group_name_H-M   'P 1'
#
loop_
_entity.id
_entity.type
_entity.pdbx_description
1 polymer ?
#
loop_
_entity_poly.entity_id
_entity_poly.type
_entity_poly.pdbx_seq_one_letter_code
_entity_poly.pdbx_strand_id
1 'polypeptide(L)'
;MNPSTEQNRQEALLALEQLAEHVGQKGFHFHQQRIQDLLKTLKLNGPDLEDVQNQFEAIKTQHQSGQSEQSQVVRADVEAKLAAARALFEPQDPSQPANFQQAYDALEEIHLLLEFERHRLTRSDRDNCWDALKATRNDLRTARGQAATQLDAKAERCFAEARQAVENNRYREAKETFQALQREVNQLPLRRDQRAQWRERFNQLWEQLQTQGKAQRETAQQRNLDGQRKLTEALLRVESFIARKEEDLKASEARMDGAHWHEVDPIEKQVKRDKDALEDARRRQAELKAKIEDAQNRKGSDHKRDASRSVYRPKQTAETAESAPQASDISEPDLAESNLDSSSTAGPVKAESEA
;
A
#
# COMPACT_ATOMS: atom_id res chain seq x y z
N MET A 1 -40.62 -72.03 35.40
CA MET A 1 -39.65 -71.06 34.86
C MET A 1 -38.39 -71.81 34.46
N ASN A 2 -37.90 -71.61 33.24
CA ASN A 2 -36.66 -72.25 32.78
C ASN A 2 -35.46 -71.47 33.37
N PRO A 3 -34.54 -72.10 34.11
CA PRO A 3 -33.38 -71.40 34.69
C PRO A 3 -32.47 -70.75 33.64
N SER A 4 -32.50 -71.26 32.40
CA SER A 4 -31.79 -70.69 31.25
C SER A 4 -32.32 -69.33 30.79
N THR A 5 -33.63 -69.06 30.87
CA THR A 5 -34.19 -67.76 30.43
C THR A 5 -33.90 -66.64 31.43
N GLU A 6 -33.82 -66.96 32.71
CA GLU A 6 -33.53 -65.99 33.77
C GLU A 6 -32.06 -65.59 33.79
N GLN A 7 -31.15 -66.55 33.55
CA GLN A 7 -29.73 -66.27 33.31
C GLN A 7 -29.52 -65.39 32.07
N ASN A 8 -30.19 -65.69 30.95
CA ASN A 8 -30.12 -64.87 29.74
C ASN A 8 -30.63 -63.44 29.97
N ARG A 9 -31.67 -63.27 30.81
CA ARG A 9 -32.19 -61.95 31.18
C ARG A 9 -31.19 -61.16 32.01
N GLN A 10 -30.57 -61.80 33.01
CA GLN A 10 -29.53 -61.15 33.83
C GLN A 10 -28.31 -60.73 33.00
N GLU A 11 -27.86 -61.57 32.06
CA GLU A 11 -26.76 -61.24 31.16
C GLU A 11 -27.10 -60.03 30.25
N ALA A 12 -28.32 -59.98 29.73
CA ALA A 12 -28.80 -58.85 28.94
C ALA A 12 -28.84 -57.54 29.75
N LEU A 13 -29.35 -57.58 30.98
CA LEU A 13 -29.42 -56.41 31.86
C LEU A 13 -28.01 -55.90 32.23
N LEU A 14 -27.09 -56.81 32.53
CA LEU A 14 -25.71 -56.45 32.88
C LEU A 14 -24.96 -55.85 31.67
N ALA A 15 -25.21 -56.36 30.47
CA ALA A 15 -24.71 -55.76 29.24
C ALA A 15 -25.30 -54.35 28.99
N LEU A 16 -26.58 -54.14 29.28
CA LEU A 16 -27.22 -52.82 29.17
C LEU A 16 -26.70 -51.83 30.22
N GLU A 17 -26.45 -52.25 31.45
CA GLU A 17 -25.77 -51.42 32.46
C GLU A 17 -24.39 -50.99 31.96
N GLN A 18 -23.61 -51.92 31.42
CA GLN A 18 -22.31 -51.59 30.80
C GLN A 18 -22.48 -50.61 29.64
N LEU A 19 -23.51 -50.74 28.79
CA LEU A 19 -23.76 -49.77 27.71
C LEU A 19 -24.08 -48.38 28.26
N ALA A 20 -24.88 -48.32 29.32
CA ALA A 20 -25.28 -47.08 29.97
C ALA A 20 -24.06 -46.32 30.52
N GLU A 21 -23.09 -47.03 31.10
CA GLU A 21 -21.83 -46.44 31.58
C GLU A 21 -20.96 -45.84 30.46
N HIS A 22 -21.12 -46.33 29.23
CA HIS A 22 -20.36 -45.86 28.06
C HIS A 22 -21.11 -44.78 27.26
N VAL A 23 -22.30 -44.36 27.69
CA VAL A 23 -23.06 -43.28 27.03
C VAL A 23 -22.22 -42.00 27.00
N GLY A 24 -22.01 -41.46 25.79
CA GLY A 24 -21.22 -40.25 25.57
C GLY A 24 -19.72 -40.47 25.39
N GLN A 25 -19.23 -41.71 25.51
CA GLN A 25 -17.84 -42.06 25.23
C GLN A 25 -17.58 -42.28 23.73
N LYS A 26 -16.34 -42.05 23.30
CA LYS A 26 -15.89 -42.33 21.93
C LYS A 26 -16.02 -43.83 21.64
N GLY A 27 -16.75 -44.17 20.59
CA GLY A 27 -16.95 -45.57 20.18
C GLY A 27 -18.19 -46.25 20.75
N PHE A 28 -19.10 -45.51 21.39
CA PHE A 28 -20.39 -46.01 21.88
C PHE A 28 -21.15 -46.87 20.84
N HIS A 29 -21.13 -46.51 19.55
CA HIS A 29 -21.77 -47.30 18.49
C HIS A 29 -21.24 -48.74 18.38
N PHE A 30 -19.96 -49.00 18.69
CA PHE A 30 -19.41 -50.37 18.70
C PHE A 30 -20.00 -51.19 19.85
N HIS A 31 -20.14 -50.58 21.03
CA HIS A 31 -20.78 -51.21 22.19
C HIS A 31 -22.27 -51.44 21.94
N GLN A 32 -22.94 -50.46 21.33
CA GLN A 32 -24.34 -50.56 20.92
C GLN A 32 -24.55 -51.73 19.95
N GLN A 33 -23.72 -51.85 18.92
CA GLN A 33 -23.83 -52.92 17.92
C GLN A 33 -23.53 -54.30 18.52
N ARG A 34 -22.50 -54.40 19.37
CA ARG A 34 -22.18 -55.63 20.11
C ARG A 34 -23.36 -56.12 20.96
N ILE A 35 -24.03 -55.20 21.66
CA ILE A 35 -25.19 -55.54 22.49
C ILE A 35 -26.41 -55.87 21.64
N GLN A 36 -26.60 -55.18 20.52
CA GLN A 36 -27.66 -55.52 19.57
C GLN A 36 -27.49 -56.95 19.02
N ASP A 37 -26.26 -57.39 18.77
CA ASP A 37 -25.98 -58.76 18.35
C ASP A 37 -26.13 -59.78 19.49
N LEU A 38 -25.70 -59.43 20.72
CA LEU A 38 -25.97 -60.23 21.92
C LEU A 38 -27.47 -60.47 22.11
N LEU A 39 -28.29 -59.42 22.03
CA LEU A 39 -29.75 -59.51 22.19
C LEU A 39 -30.42 -60.38 21.12
N LYS A 40 -29.86 -60.48 19.90
CA LYS A 40 -30.35 -61.42 18.87
C LYS A 40 -30.03 -62.88 19.19
N THR A 41 -28.95 -63.14 19.93
CA THR A 41 -28.50 -64.49 20.28
C THR A 41 -29.15 -65.04 21.55
N LEU A 42 -29.52 -64.15 22.49
CA LEU A 42 -30.21 -64.52 23.71
C LEU A 42 -31.67 -64.91 23.40
N LYS A 43 -32.06 -66.12 23.76
CA LYS A 43 -33.42 -66.66 23.56
C LYS A 43 -34.41 -66.10 24.60
N LEU A 44 -34.57 -64.77 24.62
CA LEU A 44 -35.57 -64.07 25.45
C LEU A 44 -36.93 -64.14 24.76
N ASN A 45 -38.02 -64.27 25.55
CA ASN A 45 -39.38 -64.41 25.01
C ASN A 45 -40.35 -63.44 25.72
N GLY A 46 -41.33 -62.94 24.96
CA GLY A 46 -42.47 -62.19 25.48
C GLY A 46 -42.07 -60.92 26.26
N PRO A 47 -42.56 -60.73 27.49
CA PRO A 47 -42.39 -59.47 28.24
C PRO A 47 -40.92 -59.18 28.62
N ASP A 48 -40.10 -60.21 28.84
CA ASP A 48 -38.67 -60.02 29.17
C ASP A 48 -37.87 -59.46 28.00
N LEU A 49 -38.23 -59.82 26.76
CA LEU A 49 -37.60 -59.28 25.55
C LEU A 49 -38.01 -57.83 25.33
N GLU A 50 -39.30 -57.52 25.52
CA GLU A 50 -39.83 -56.16 25.39
C GLU A 50 -39.20 -55.21 26.41
N ASP A 51 -39.08 -55.62 27.69
CA ASP A 51 -38.42 -54.81 28.73
C ASP A 51 -36.96 -54.48 28.38
N VAL A 52 -36.19 -55.49 27.97
CA VAL A 52 -34.77 -55.34 27.61
C VAL A 52 -34.61 -54.49 26.34
N GLN A 53 -35.49 -54.66 25.35
CA GLN A 53 -35.48 -53.81 24.15
C GLN A 53 -35.89 -52.37 24.43
N ASN A 54 -36.86 -52.15 25.33
CA ASN A 54 -37.25 -50.81 25.76
C ASN A 54 -36.10 -50.10 26.49
N GLN A 55 -35.37 -50.81 27.36
CA GLN A 55 -34.18 -50.26 28.01
C GLN A 55 -33.05 -49.97 27.01
N PHE A 56 -32.82 -50.84 26.03
CA PHE A 56 -31.83 -50.62 24.98
C PHE A 56 -32.15 -49.37 24.12
N GLU A 57 -33.41 -49.22 23.70
CA GLU A 57 -33.84 -48.04 22.94
C GLU A 57 -33.82 -46.76 23.80
N ALA A 58 -34.10 -46.85 25.11
CA ALA A 58 -33.95 -45.74 26.04
C ALA A 58 -32.48 -45.25 26.14
N ILE A 59 -31.52 -46.17 26.26
CA ILE A 59 -30.09 -45.82 26.31
C ILE A 59 -29.62 -45.21 24.98
N LYS A 60 -30.11 -45.74 23.85
CA LYS A 60 -29.81 -45.20 22.51
C LYS A 60 -30.38 -43.79 22.31
N THR A 61 -31.62 -43.56 22.73
CA THR A 61 -32.23 -42.22 22.66
C THR A 61 -31.53 -41.23 23.58
N GLN A 62 -31.12 -41.65 24.79
CA GLN A 62 -30.29 -40.84 25.69
C GLN A 62 -28.93 -40.47 25.05
N HIS A 63 -28.28 -41.41 24.36
CA HIS A 63 -27.04 -41.11 23.65
C HIS A 63 -27.25 -40.13 22.49
N GLN A 64 -28.31 -40.31 21.70
CA GLN A 64 -28.63 -39.42 20.58
C GLN A 64 -28.98 -38.00 21.05
N SER A 65 -29.77 -37.85 22.11
CA SER A 65 -30.10 -36.53 22.68
C SER A 65 -28.85 -35.85 23.24
N GLY A 66 -28.02 -36.58 23.99
CA GLY A 66 -26.76 -36.07 24.51
C GLY A 66 -25.78 -35.67 23.41
N GLN A 67 -25.70 -36.44 22.33
CA GLN A 67 -24.87 -36.09 21.16
C GLN A 67 -25.41 -34.83 20.45
N SER A 68 -26.73 -34.69 20.31
CA SER A 68 -27.35 -33.50 19.72
C SER A 68 -27.06 -32.25 20.54
N GLU A 69 -27.18 -32.32 21.87
CA GLU A 69 -26.86 -31.21 22.77
C GLU A 69 -25.39 -30.81 22.71
N GLN A 70 -24.48 -31.80 22.77
CA GLN A 70 -23.04 -31.55 22.64
C GLN A 70 -22.69 -30.96 21.27
N SER A 71 -23.31 -31.47 20.20
CA SER A 71 -23.14 -30.97 18.84
C SER A 71 -23.55 -29.51 18.73
N GLN A 72 -24.68 -29.14 19.33
CA GLN A 72 -25.16 -27.76 19.34
C GLN A 72 -24.22 -26.81 20.07
N VAL A 73 -23.65 -27.24 21.20
CA VAL A 73 -22.67 -26.43 21.96
C VAL A 73 -21.39 -26.20 21.16
N VAL A 74 -20.82 -27.25 20.57
CA VAL A 74 -19.60 -27.13 19.75
C VAL A 74 -19.86 -26.28 18.50
N ARG A 75 -21.01 -26.49 17.84
CA ARG A 75 -21.41 -25.70 16.69
C ARG A 75 -21.55 -24.21 17.04
N ALA A 76 -22.17 -23.87 18.15
CA ALA A 76 -22.31 -22.49 18.60
C ALA A 76 -20.94 -21.83 18.88
N ASP A 77 -20.00 -22.56 19.49
CA ASP A 77 -18.63 -22.07 19.70
C ASP A 77 -17.90 -21.83 18.37
N VAL A 78 -18.01 -22.76 17.42
CA VAL A 78 -17.44 -22.62 16.07
C VAL A 78 -18.04 -21.44 15.32
N GLU A 79 -19.37 -21.28 15.33
CA GLU A 79 -20.06 -20.17 14.68
C GLU A 79 -19.65 -18.82 15.29
N ALA A 80 -19.51 -18.75 16.62
CA ALA A 80 -19.04 -17.55 17.32
C ALA A 80 -17.58 -17.20 16.95
N LYS A 81 -16.69 -18.19 16.91
CA LYS A 81 -15.28 -17.99 16.51
C LYS A 81 -15.16 -17.60 15.03
N LEU A 82 -15.96 -18.20 14.14
CA LEU A 82 -16.01 -17.81 12.73
C LEU A 82 -16.51 -16.37 12.56
N ALA A 83 -17.53 -15.96 13.32
CA ALA A 83 -18.00 -14.57 13.31
C ALA A 83 -16.93 -13.59 13.80
N ALA A 84 -16.21 -13.94 14.87
CA ALA A 84 -15.09 -13.14 15.36
C ALA A 84 -13.97 -13.03 14.31
N ALA A 85 -13.62 -14.13 13.64
CA ALA A 85 -12.63 -14.12 12.57
C ALA A 85 -13.08 -13.26 11.38
N ARG A 86 -14.37 -13.29 11.00
CA ARG A 86 -14.94 -12.43 9.95
C ARG A 86 -14.84 -10.94 10.29
N ALA A 87 -15.12 -10.58 11.54
CA ALA A 87 -15.02 -9.19 12.00
C ALA A 87 -13.59 -8.60 11.86
N LEU A 88 -12.56 -9.47 11.83
CA LEU A 88 -11.18 -9.05 11.61
C LEU A 88 -10.87 -8.67 10.16
N PHE A 89 -11.72 -8.97 9.17
CA PHE A 89 -11.48 -8.60 7.77
C PHE A 89 -12.69 -8.01 7.02
N GLU A 90 -13.86 -7.92 7.67
CA GLU A 90 -15.01 -7.13 7.20
C GLU A 90 -14.71 -5.62 7.21
N PRO A 91 -15.38 -4.81 6.37
CA PRO A 91 -14.76 -3.77 5.55
C PRO A 91 -13.80 -2.90 6.35
N GLN A 92 -12.55 -3.32 6.37
CA GLN A 92 -11.49 -2.68 7.12
C GLN A 92 -10.65 -1.81 6.20
N ASP A 93 -10.03 -0.80 6.82
CA ASP A 93 -9.02 0.01 6.18
C ASP A 93 -7.90 -0.90 5.65
N PRO A 94 -7.66 -0.92 4.33
CA PRO A 94 -6.63 -1.78 3.74
C PRO A 94 -5.20 -1.42 4.21
N SER A 95 -5.05 -0.34 4.99
CA SER A 95 -3.81 0.04 5.66
C SER A 95 -3.37 -0.88 6.81
N GLN A 96 -4.22 -1.82 7.27
CA GLN A 96 -3.96 -2.70 8.42
C GLN A 96 -3.76 -4.17 8.02
N PRO A 97 -2.59 -4.55 7.46
CA PRO A 97 -2.33 -5.92 7.02
C PRO A 97 -2.28 -6.94 8.17
N ALA A 98 -2.02 -6.50 9.40
CA ALA A 98 -1.96 -7.36 10.58
C ALA A 98 -3.29 -8.08 10.87
N ASN A 99 -4.42 -7.44 10.55
CA ASN A 99 -5.74 -8.01 10.83
C ASN A 99 -6.05 -9.20 9.90
N PHE A 100 -5.56 -9.17 8.65
CA PHE A 100 -5.66 -10.31 7.74
C PHE A 100 -4.85 -11.51 8.24
N GLN A 101 -3.69 -11.28 8.88
CA GLN A 101 -2.90 -12.36 9.47
C GLN A 101 -3.60 -12.95 10.70
N GLN A 102 -4.09 -12.10 11.61
CA GLN A 102 -4.85 -12.54 12.77
C GLN A 102 -6.10 -13.34 12.38
N ALA A 103 -6.80 -12.93 11.32
CA ALA A 103 -7.92 -13.67 10.79
C ALA A 103 -7.52 -15.05 10.26
N TYR A 104 -6.35 -15.15 9.61
CA TYR A 104 -5.83 -16.44 9.14
C TYR A 104 -5.53 -17.38 10.30
N ASP A 105 -4.80 -16.89 11.31
CA ASP A 105 -4.43 -17.66 12.49
C ASP A 105 -5.69 -18.14 13.25
N ALA A 106 -6.69 -17.27 13.40
CA ALA A 106 -7.98 -17.63 14.01
C ALA A 106 -8.73 -18.72 13.22
N LEU A 107 -8.67 -18.72 11.88
CA LEU A 107 -9.28 -19.77 11.06
C LEU A 107 -8.53 -21.11 11.18
N GLU A 108 -7.20 -21.09 11.36
CA GLU A 108 -6.43 -22.31 11.66
C GLU A 108 -6.74 -22.86 13.06
N GLU A 109 -6.94 -22.01 14.05
CA GLU A 109 -7.40 -22.45 15.38
C GLU A 109 -8.78 -23.13 15.32
N ILE A 110 -9.71 -22.59 14.52
CA ILE A 110 -11.03 -23.18 14.29
C ILE A 110 -10.92 -24.51 13.54
N HIS A 111 -10.01 -24.61 12.56
CA HIS A 111 -9.72 -25.85 11.85
C HIS A 111 -9.30 -26.96 12.83
N LEU A 112 -8.32 -26.68 13.70
CA LEU A 112 -7.86 -27.61 14.72
C LEU A 112 -8.99 -27.99 15.69
N LEU A 113 -9.77 -27.02 16.15
CA LEU A 113 -10.94 -27.26 17.01
C LEU A 113 -11.91 -28.28 16.38
N LEU A 114 -12.22 -28.12 15.10
CA LEU A 114 -13.12 -29.03 14.38
C LEU A 114 -12.55 -30.44 14.23
N GLU A 115 -11.22 -30.57 14.08
CA GLU A 115 -10.56 -31.88 14.06
C GLU A 115 -10.65 -32.58 15.42
N PHE A 116 -10.41 -31.86 16.52
CA PHE A 116 -10.49 -32.39 17.88
C PHE A 116 -11.93 -32.74 18.30
N GLU A 117 -12.88 -31.86 18.02
CA GLU A 117 -14.28 -31.96 18.48
C GLU A 117 -15.18 -32.77 17.53
N ARG A 118 -14.62 -33.31 16.44
CA ARG A 118 -15.35 -34.06 15.39
C ARG A 118 -16.31 -35.14 15.91
N HIS A 119 -15.96 -35.80 17.01
CA HIS A 119 -16.71 -36.91 17.58
C HIS A 119 -17.94 -36.47 18.40
N ARG A 120 -17.96 -35.21 18.86
CA ARG A 120 -19.06 -34.60 19.60
C ARG A 120 -20.11 -33.98 18.68
N LEU A 121 -19.74 -33.71 17.43
CA LEU A 121 -20.64 -33.21 16.40
C LEU A 121 -21.46 -34.34 15.77
N THR A 122 -22.73 -34.05 15.45
CA THR A 122 -23.50 -34.87 14.52
C THR A 122 -22.87 -34.80 13.12
N ARG A 123 -23.14 -35.79 12.28
CA ARG A 123 -22.62 -35.78 10.90
C ARG A 123 -23.04 -34.51 10.15
N SER A 124 -24.29 -34.08 10.31
CA SER A 124 -24.80 -32.88 9.64
C SER A 124 -24.15 -31.60 10.15
N ASP A 125 -24.03 -31.43 11.47
CA ASP A 125 -23.43 -30.21 12.04
C ASP A 125 -21.93 -30.13 11.71
N ARG A 126 -21.24 -31.28 11.71
CA ARG A 126 -19.85 -31.35 11.29
C ARG A 126 -19.68 -30.83 9.87
N ASP A 127 -20.45 -31.36 8.92
CA ASP A 127 -20.35 -30.98 7.52
C ASP A 127 -20.69 -29.47 7.35
N ASN A 128 -21.71 -28.97 8.05
CA ASN A 128 -22.05 -27.54 8.09
C ASN A 128 -20.92 -26.65 8.63
N CYS A 129 -20.27 -27.04 9.72
CA CYS A 129 -19.16 -26.28 10.30
C CYS A 129 -17.95 -26.21 9.36
N TRP A 130 -17.63 -27.32 8.67
CA TRP A 130 -16.56 -27.35 7.66
C TRP A 130 -16.87 -26.47 6.45
N ASP A 131 -18.11 -26.49 5.96
CA ASP A 131 -18.54 -25.63 4.86
C ASP A 131 -18.50 -24.14 5.26
N ALA A 132 -18.91 -23.81 6.49
CA ALA A 132 -18.83 -22.45 7.02
C ALA A 132 -17.38 -21.96 7.16
N LEU A 133 -16.46 -22.82 7.63
CA LEU A 133 -15.03 -22.51 7.67
C LEU A 133 -14.46 -22.27 6.27
N LYS A 134 -14.79 -23.14 5.31
CA LYS A 134 -14.35 -23.02 3.91
C LYS A 134 -14.87 -21.74 3.25
N ALA A 135 -16.14 -21.40 3.47
CA ALA A 135 -16.73 -20.15 3.01
C ALA A 135 -15.96 -18.94 3.58
N THR A 136 -15.72 -18.94 4.89
CA THR A 136 -15.01 -17.84 5.57
C THR A 136 -13.57 -17.67 5.07
N ARG A 137 -12.85 -18.76 4.79
CA ARG A 137 -11.51 -18.72 4.17
C ARG A 137 -11.55 -18.10 2.77
N ASN A 138 -12.57 -18.41 1.97
CA ASN A 138 -12.76 -17.81 0.65
C ASN A 138 -13.10 -16.31 0.75
N ASP A 139 -13.91 -15.92 1.73
CA ASP A 139 -14.24 -14.51 2.00
C ASP A 139 -12.97 -13.73 2.37
N LEU A 140 -12.13 -14.27 3.26
CA LEU A 140 -10.84 -13.69 3.63
C LEU A 140 -9.93 -13.50 2.41
N ARG A 141 -9.82 -14.52 1.56
CA ARG A 141 -9.03 -14.44 0.31
C ARG A 141 -9.54 -13.33 -0.61
N THR A 142 -10.86 -13.21 -0.74
CA THR A 142 -11.51 -12.19 -1.57
C THR A 142 -11.29 -10.80 -1.00
N ALA A 143 -11.49 -10.61 0.31
CA ALA A 143 -11.26 -9.36 1.01
C ALA A 143 -9.80 -8.90 0.87
N ARG A 144 -8.82 -9.82 1.00
CA ARG A 144 -7.40 -9.51 0.80
C ARG A 144 -7.10 -9.06 -0.63
N GLY A 145 -7.73 -9.67 -1.63
CA GLY A 145 -7.62 -9.26 -3.03
C GLY A 145 -8.20 -7.86 -3.28
N GLN A 146 -9.36 -7.58 -2.70
CA GLN A 146 -10.00 -6.26 -2.76
C GLN A 146 -9.15 -5.18 -2.08
N ALA A 147 -8.61 -5.45 -0.89
CA ALA A 147 -7.72 -4.54 -0.18
C ALA A 147 -6.47 -4.20 -1.01
N ALA A 148 -5.84 -5.20 -1.64
CA ALA A 148 -4.71 -4.98 -2.54
C ALA A 148 -5.07 -4.08 -3.74
N THR A 149 -6.27 -4.27 -4.31
CA THR A 149 -6.78 -3.44 -5.41
C THR A 149 -7.06 -2.01 -4.96
N GLN A 150 -7.60 -1.83 -3.75
CA GLN A 150 -7.85 -0.50 -3.18
C GLN A 150 -6.56 0.27 -2.89
N LEU A 151 -5.53 -0.39 -2.35
CA LEU A 151 -4.22 0.21 -2.13
C LEU A 151 -3.58 0.66 -3.45
N ASP A 152 -3.70 -0.16 -4.49
CA ASP A 152 -3.19 0.17 -5.82
C ASP A 152 -3.95 1.35 -6.44
N ALA A 153 -5.27 1.38 -6.32
CA ALA A 153 -6.09 2.52 -6.74
C ALA A 153 -5.74 3.81 -5.98
N LYS A 154 -5.41 3.72 -4.68
CA LYS A 154 -4.93 4.86 -3.90
C LYS A 154 -3.56 5.34 -4.38
N ALA A 155 -2.64 4.42 -4.68
CA ALA A 155 -1.35 4.76 -5.24
C ALA A 155 -1.46 5.43 -6.62
N GLU A 156 -2.38 4.96 -7.48
CA GLU A 156 -2.68 5.58 -8.78
C GLU A 156 -3.21 7.01 -8.62
N ARG A 157 -4.10 7.27 -7.66
CA ARG A 157 -4.56 8.64 -7.37
C ARG A 157 -3.41 9.55 -6.96
N CYS A 158 -2.56 9.09 -6.03
CA CYS A 158 -1.39 9.86 -5.60
C CYS A 158 -0.45 10.14 -6.78
N PHE A 159 -0.24 9.17 -7.66
CA PHE A 159 0.58 9.36 -8.86
C PHE A 159 -0.06 10.34 -9.86
N ALA A 160 -1.36 10.24 -10.10
CA ALA A 160 -2.08 11.14 -10.99
C ALA A 160 -2.02 12.59 -10.50
N GLU A 161 -2.21 12.82 -9.20
CA GLU A 161 -2.06 14.13 -8.57
C GLU A 161 -0.64 14.66 -8.67
N ALA A 162 0.37 13.80 -8.45
CA ALA A 162 1.78 14.18 -8.59
C ALA A 162 2.08 14.59 -10.04
N ARG A 163 1.57 13.83 -11.01
CA ARG A 163 1.73 14.13 -12.44
C ARG A 163 1.07 15.46 -12.79
N GLN A 164 -0.16 15.69 -12.36
CA GLN A 164 -0.87 16.95 -12.60
C GLN A 164 -0.12 18.15 -12.00
N ALA A 165 0.49 17.99 -10.82
CA ALA A 165 1.31 19.03 -10.20
C ALA A 165 2.58 19.32 -11.00
N VAL A 166 3.25 18.30 -11.53
CA VAL A 166 4.43 18.48 -12.41
C VAL A 166 4.08 19.15 -13.74
N GLU A 167 2.88 18.91 -14.27
CA GLU A 167 2.44 19.53 -15.53
C GLU A 167 1.99 21.00 -15.35
N ASN A 168 1.33 21.34 -14.23
CA ASN A 168 0.61 22.61 -14.10
C ASN A 168 1.23 23.63 -13.12
N ASN A 169 2.07 23.19 -12.18
CA ASN A 169 2.57 24.08 -11.12
C ASN A 169 3.98 24.61 -11.40
N ARG A 170 4.37 25.64 -10.64
CA ARG A 170 5.77 26.11 -10.65
C ARG A 170 6.67 25.02 -10.10
N TYR A 171 7.92 24.94 -10.59
CA TYR A 171 8.85 23.85 -10.25
C TYR A 171 8.99 23.59 -8.75
N ARG A 172 9.01 24.66 -7.93
CA ARG A 172 9.12 24.52 -6.47
C ARG A 172 7.90 23.83 -5.85
N GLU A 173 6.71 24.28 -6.21
CA GLU A 173 5.43 23.72 -5.74
C GLU A 173 5.27 22.28 -6.25
N ALA A 174 5.53 22.05 -7.54
CA ALA A 174 5.52 20.72 -8.15
C ALA A 174 6.46 19.74 -7.43
N LYS A 175 7.66 20.20 -7.04
CA LYS A 175 8.63 19.40 -6.28
C LYS A 175 8.15 19.06 -4.86
N GLU A 176 7.58 20.03 -4.16
CA GLU A 176 7.06 19.83 -2.81
C GLU A 176 5.88 18.84 -2.83
N THR A 177 4.93 19.02 -3.75
CA THR A 177 3.80 18.09 -3.95
C THR A 177 4.25 16.70 -4.37
N PHE A 178 5.20 16.59 -5.32
CA PHE A 178 5.77 15.31 -5.73
C PHE A 178 6.38 14.55 -4.54
N GLN A 179 7.18 15.23 -3.70
CA GLN A 179 7.81 14.60 -2.54
C GLN A 179 6.80 14.17 -1.49
N ALA A 180 5.75 14.95 -1.28
CA ALA A 180 4.67 14.59 -0.35
C ALA A 180 3.94 13.32 -0.82
N LEU A 181 3.52 13.28 -2.09
CA LEU A 181 2.79 12.15 -2.66
C LEU A 181 3.68 10.89 -2.80
N GLN A 182 4.97 11.05 -3.11
CA GLN A 182 5.91 9.93 -3.11
C GLN A 182 6.08 9.33 -1.70
N ARG A 183 6.08 10.16 -0.64
CA ARG A 183 6.12 9.66 0.74
C ARG A 183 4.84 8.93 1.10
N GLU A 184 3.68 9.46 0.68
CA GLU A 184 2.39 8.80 0.91
C GLU A 184 2.35 7.40 0.28
N VAL A 185 2.74 7.27 -0.99
CA VAL A 185 2.80 5.97 -1.68
C VAL A 185 3.78 5.01 -1.01
N ASN A 186 4.93 5.51 -0.53
CA ASN A 186 5.90 4.67 0.19
C ASN A 186 5.41 4.19 1.57
N GLN A 187 4.44 4.88 2.17
CA GLN A 187 3.82 4.47 3.44
C GLN A 187 2.69 3.45 3.25
N LEU A 188 2.17 3.28 2.04
CA LEU A 188 1.15 2.28 1.76
C LEU A 188 1.73 0.87 1.92
N PRO A 189 1.00 -0.07 2.56
CA PRO A 189 1.43 -1.47 2.72
C PRO A 189 1.27 -2.28 1.43
N LEU A 190 1.91 -1.82 0.35
CA LEU A 190 1.90 -2.44 -0.97
C LEU A 190 2.82 -3.67 -1.03
N ARG A 191 2.53 -4.59 -1.95
CA ARG A 191 3.43 -5.72 -2.25
C ARG A 191 4.76 -5.24 -2.82
N ARG A 192 5.78 -6.09 -2.77
CA ARG A 192 7.12 -5.76 -3.26
C ARG A 192 7.11 -5.37 -4.75
N ASP A 193 6.37 -6.13 -5.57
CA ASP A 193 6.29 -5.90 -7.01
C ASP A 193 5.53 -4.61 -7.34
N GLN A 194 4.42 -4.35 -6.65
CA GLN A 194 3.68 -3.08 -6.75
C GLN A 194 4.57 -1.90 -6.36
N ARG A 195 5.31 -2.00 -5.25
CA ARG A 195 6.26 -0.95 -4.84
C ARG A 195 7.33 -0.71 -5.90
N ALA A 196 7.84 -1.74 -6.55
CA ALA A 196 8.82 -1.60 -7.62
C ALA A 196 8.23 -0.84 -8.82
N GLN A 197 7.03 -1.22 -9.26
CA GLN A 197 6.31 -0.55 -10.35
C GLN A 197 6.05 0.93 -10.04
N TRP A 198 5.57 1.24 -8.83
CA TRP A 198 5.32 2.63 -8.42
C TRP A 198 6.62 3.44 -8.33
N ARG A 199 7.70 2.86 -7.79
CA ARG A 199 9.02 3.53 -7.76
C ARG A 199 9.49 3.89 -9.16
N GLU A 200 9.36 2.98 -10.12
CA GLU A 200 9.74 3.23 -11.51
C GLU A 200 8.95 4.39 -12.11
N ARG A 201 7.62 4.38 -11.96
CA ARG A 201 6.75 5.48 -12.45
C ARG A 201 7.11 6.82 -11.81
N PHE A 202 7.31 6.86 -10.50
CA PHE A 202 7.73 8.08 -9.80
C PHE A 202 9.14 8.55 -10.20
N ASN A 203 10.06 7.63 -10.52
CA ASN A 203 11.38 7.99 -11.04
C ASN A 203 11.30 8.65 -12.42
N GLN A 204 10.47 8.11 -13.32
CA GLN A 204 10.22 8.73 -14.63
C GLN A 204 9.65 10.15 -14.48
N LEU A 205 8.66 10.33 -13.58
CA LEU A 205 8.08 11.63 -13.30
C LEU A 205 9.09 12.60 -12.67
N TRP A 206 10.00 12.09 -11.83
CA TRP A 206 11.09 12.88 -11.25
C TRP A 206 12.06 13.38 -12.33
N GLU A 207 12.42 12.54 -13.30
CA GLU A 207 13.28 12.94 -14.42
C GLU A 207 12.64 14.06 -15.26
N GLN A 208 11.33 13.98 -15.50
CA GLN A 208 10.57 15.03 -16.17
C GLN A 208 10.64 16.34 -15.38
N LEU A 209 10.38 16.28 -14.08
CA LEU A 209 10.47 17.45 -13.20
C LEU A 209 11.88 18.06 -13.19
N GLN A 210 12.93 17.24 -13.12
CA GLN A 210 14.32 17.71 -13.20
C GLN A 210 14.62 18.41 -14.52
N THR A 211 14.10 17.89 -15.64
CA THR A 211 14.27 18.48 -16.96
C THR A 211 13.59 19.84 -17.05
N GLN A 212 12.36 19.98 -16.53
CA GLN A 212 11.68 21.27 -16.40
C GLN A 212 12.48 22.26 -15.53
N GLY A 213 13.04 21.77 -14.41
CA GLY A 213 13.87 22.59 -13.53
C GLY A 213 15.14 23.11 -14.21
N LYS A 214 15.79 22.29 -15.04
CA LYS A 214 16.94 22.71 -15.86
C LYS A 214 16.54 23.77 -16.87
N ALA A 215 15.46 23.54 -17.63
CA ALA A 215 14.96 24.50 -18.61
C ALA A 215 14.58 25.86 -17.98
N GLN A 216 13.96 25.86 -16.80
CA GLN A 216 13.65 27.10 -16.07
C GLN A 216 14.92 27.84 -15.60
N ARG A 217 15.97 27.11 -15.20
CA ARG A 217 17.25 27.72 -14.83
C ARG A 217 17.96 28.31 -16.04
N GLU A 218 18.00 27.59 -17.15
CA GLU A 218 18.63 28.04 -18.40
C GLU A 218 17.94 29.30 -18.94
N THR A 219 16.60 29.32 -18.97
CA THR A 219 15.84 30.51 -19.39
C THR A 219 16.06 31.70 -18.46
N ALA A 220 16.13 31.49 -17.14
CA ALA A 220 16.43 32.55 -16.18
C ALA A 220 17.88 33.08 -16.35
N GLN A 221 18.84 32.19 -16.57
CA GLN A 221 20.23 32.57 -16.84
C GLN A 221 20.36 33.36 -18.14
N GLN A 222 19.64 32.95 -19.19
CA GLN A 222 19.63 33.65 -20.48
C GLN A 222 19.02 35.05 -20.37
N ARG A 223 17.88 35.20 -19.66
CA ARG A 223 17.29 36.52 -19.38
C ARG A 223 18.25 37.44 -18.61
N ASN A 224 18.98 36.89 -17.64
CA ASN A 224 20.00 37.66 -16.91
C ASN A 224 21.17 38.08 -17.81
N LEU A 225 21.63 37.19 -18.69
CA LEU A 225 22.68 37.50 -19.68
C LEU A 225 22.23 38.59 -20.66
N ASP A 226 21.01 38.49 -21.18
CA ASP A 226 20.44 39.48 -22.10
C ASP A 226 20.23 40.84 -21.41
N GLY A 227 19.79 40.83 -20.14
CA GLY A 227 19.70 42.04 -19.32
C GLY A 227 21.05 42.74 -19.14
N GLN A 228 22.11 41.96 -18.86
CA GLN A 228 23.47 42.50 -18.76
C GLN A 228 23.96 43.07 -20.09
N ARG A 229 23.75 42.37 -21.21
CA ARG A 229 24.11 42.86 -22.55
C ARG A 229 23.46 44.21 -22.86
N LYS A 230 22.15 44.35 -22.60
CA LYS A 230 21.42 45.60 -22.79
C LYS A 230 21.97 46.75 -21.94
N LEU A 231 22.36 46.48 -20.69
CA LEU A 231 23.00 47.47 -19.82
C LEU A 231 24.37 47.89 -20.34
N THR A 232 25.18 46.93 -20.80
CA THR A 232 26.50 47.21 -21.40
C THR A 232 26.36 48.01 -22.70
N GLU A 233 25.43 47.66 -23.59
CA GLU A 233 25.16 48.44 -24.80
C GLU A 233 24.70 49.87 -24.49
N ALA A 234 23.84 50.05 -23.47
CA ALA A 234 23.43 51.36 -23.02
C ALA A 234 24.61 52.18 -22.47
N LEU A 235 25.53 51.54 -21.74
CA LEU A 235 26.75 52.20 -21.25
C LEU A 235 27.63 52.67 -22.40
N LEU A 236 27.87 51.83 -23.40
CA LEU A 236 28.66 52.20 -24.59
C LEU A 236 28.06 53.38 -25.35
N ARG A 237 26.72 53.45 -25.46
CA ARG A 237 26.04 54.60 -26.07
C ARG A 237 26.28 55.89 -25.29
N VAL A 238 26.17 55.84 -23.96
CA VAL A 238 26.44 57.00 -23.09
C VAL A 238 27.90 57.41 -23.18
N GLU A 239 28.84 56.47 -23.19
CA GLU A 239 30.28 56.75 -23.33
C GLU A 239 30.60 57.39 -24.68
N SER A 240 30.00 56.90 -25.77
CA SER A 240 30.14 57.52 -27.09
C SER A 240 29.55 58.93 -27.17
N PHE A 241 28.46 59.19 -26.43
CA PHE A 241 27.86 60.51 -26.33
C PHE A 241 28.75 61.47 -25.54
N ILE A 242 29.28 61.04 -24.40
CA ILE A 242 30.23 61.83 -23.60
C ILE A 242 31.46 62.19 -24.43
N ALA A 243 32.09 61.21 -25.10
CA ALA A 243 33.30 61.46 -25.90
C ALA A 243 33.05 62.52 -26.98
N ARG A 244 31.96 62.40 -27.75
CA ARG A 244 31.58 63.39 -28.78
C ARG A 244 31.30 64.77 -28.16
N LYS A 245 30.55 64.81 -27.06
CA LYS A 245 30.19 66.07 -26.41
C LYS A 245 31.36 66.76 -25.73
N GLU A 246 32.35 66.03 -25.24
CA GLU A 246 33.60 66.60 -24.72
C GLU A 246 34.44 67.25 -25.83
N GLU A 247 34.47 66.65 -27.02
CA GLU A 247 35.11 67.26 -28.20
C GLU A 247 34.35 68.51 -28.68
N ASP A 248 33.02 68.45 -28.78
CA ASP A 248 32.16 69.58 -29.14
C ASP A 248 32.31 70.75 -28.15
N LEU A 249 32.39 70.43 -26.84
CA LEU A 249 32.57 71.43 -25.79
C LEU A 249 33.93 72.12 -25.93
N LYS A 250 35.02 71.35 -26.10
CA LYS A 250 36.36 71.90 -26.32
C LYS A 250 36.42 72.79 -27.57
N ALA A 251 35.76 72.38 -28.66
CA ALA A 251 35.68 73.17 -29.88
C ALA A 251 34.89 74.48 -29.66
N SER A 252 33.80 74.44 -28.88
CA SER A 252 32.98 75.60 -28.56
C SER A 252 33.67 76.57 -27.61
N GLU A 253 34.43 76.06 -26.63
CA GLU A 253 35.28 76.86 -25.73
C GLU A 253 36.42 77.54 -26.51
N ALA A 254 37.12 76.80 -27.38
CA ALA A 254 38.16 77.37 -28.23
C ALA A 254 37.63 78.43 -29.22
N ARG A 255 36.39 78.27 -29.70
CA ARG A 255 35.72 79.26 -30.55
C ARG A 255 35.36 80.53 -29.77
N MET A 256 34.96 80.39 -28.51
CA MET A 256 34.61 81.51 -27.64
C MET A 256 35.80 82.46 -27.43
N ASP A 257 37.00 81.91 -27.25
CA ASP A 257 38.25 82.68 -27.07
C ASP A 257 38.64 83.52 -28.30
N GLY A 258 38.15 83.16 -29.49
CA GLY A 258 38.38 83.87 -30.75
C GLY A 258 37.18 84.62 -31.31
N ALA A 259 36.04 84.64 -30.60
CA ALA A 259 34.78 85.21 -31.10
C ALA A 259 34.68 86.73 -30.88
N HIS A 260 34.00 87.43 -31.78
CA HIS A 260 33.68 88.84 -31.62
C HIS A 260 32.61 89.03 -30.52
N TRP A 261 32.60 90.16 -29.81
CA TRP A 261 31.79 90.36 -28.59
C TRP A 261 30.28 90.07 -28.71
N HIS A 262 29.69 90.23 -29.90
CA HIS A 262 28.28 89.91 -30.17
C HIS A 262 27.99 88.41 -30.31
N GLU A 263 28.99 87.59 -30.59
CA GLU A 263 28.87 86.13 -30.80
C GLU A 263 29.15 85.34 -29.52
N VAL A 264 29.71 85.97 -28.50
CA VAL A 264 30.07 85.35 -27.22
C VAL A 264 28.82 84.87 -26.47
N ASP A 265 27.79 85.70 -26.33
CA ASP A 265 26.57 85.38 -25.59
C ASP A 265 25.84 84.10 -26.09
N PRO A 266 25.63 83.90 -27.41
CA PRO A 266 25.10 82.64 -27.94
C PRO A 266 26.00 81.42 -27.68
N ILE A 267 27.32 81.59 -27.83
CA ILE A 267 28.30 80.50 -27.63
C ILE A 267 28.36 80.11 -26.16
N GLU A 268 28.32 81.07 -25.23
CA GLU A 268 28.31 80.83 -23.78
C GLU A 268 27.06 80.06 -23.35
N LYS A 269 25.88 80.41 -23.88
CA LYS A 269 24.64 79.65 -23.65
C LYS A 269 24.75 78.21 -24.16
N GLN A 270 25.41 77.99 -25.29
CA GLN A 270 25.62 76.66 -25.86
C GLN A 270 26.62 75.84 -25.03
N VAL A 271 27.76 76.44 -24.64
CA VAL A 271 28.76 75.83 -23.74
C VAL A 271 28.13 75.44 -22.41
N LYS A 272 27.28 76.30 -21.83
CA LYS A 272 26.56 75.97 -20.59
C LYS A 272 25.63 74.77 -20.76
N ARG A 273 24.83 74.73 -21.83
CA ARG A 273 23.95 73.59 -22.14
C ARG A 273 24.72 72.29 -22.37
N ASP A 274 25.85 72.37 -23.06
CA ASP A 274 26.70 71.20 -23.33
C ASP A 274 27.41 70.72 -22.05
N LYS A 275 27.78 71.61 -21.13
CA LYS A 275 28.26 71.27 -19.76
C LYS A 275 27.18 70.55 -18.96
N ASP A 276 25.97 71.10 -18.91
CA ASP A 276 24.84 70.48 -18.20
C ASP A 276 24.53 69.08 -18.77
N ALA A 277 24.52 68.92 -20.11
CA ALA A 277 24.29 67.64 -20.77
C ALA A 277 25.41 66.61 -20.51
N LEU A 278 26.67 67.06 -20.38
CA LEU A 278 27.80 66.20 -20.01
C LEU A 278 27.72 65.74 -18.55
N GLU A 279 27.33 66.62 -17.63
CA GLU A 279 27.12 66.25 -16.23
C GLU A 279 26.02 65.20 -16.09
N ASP A 280 24.89 65.38 -16.77
CA ASP A 280 23.80 64.40 -16.77
C ASP A 280 24.20 63.08 -17.43
N ALA A 281 24.97 63.12 -18.52
CA ALA A 281 25.52 61.92 -19.15
C ALA A 281 26.49 61.17 -18.22
N ARG A 282 27.36 61.88 -17.50
CA ARG A 282 28.28 61.29 -16.51
C ARG A 282 27.54 60.68 -15.31
N ARG A 283 26.47 61.32 -14.82
CA ARG A 283 25.56 60.72 -13.81
C ARG A 283 24.97 59.42 -14.32
N ARG A 284 24.43 59.43 -15.54
CA ARG A 284 23.84 58.23 -16.17
C ARG A 284 24.87 57.13 -16.43
N GLN A 285 26.11 57.48 -16.75
CA GLN A 285 27.23 56.54 -16.86
C GLN A 285 27.51 55.86 -15.52
N ALA A 286 27.57 56.63 -14.42
CA ALA A 286 27.79 56.10 -13.07
C ALA A 286 26.65 55.16 -12.63
N GLU A 287 25.39 55.53 -12.90
CA GLU A 287 24.23 54.67 -12.62
C GLU A 287 24.28 53.35 -13.41
N LEU A 288 24.64 53.38 -14.70
CA LEU A 288 24.75 52.18 -15.52
C LEU A 288 25.90 51.28 -15.06
N LYS A 289 27.05 51.86 -14.69
CA LYS A 289 28.18 51.12 -14.11
C LYS A 289 27.76 50.43 -12.81
N ALA A 290 27.09 51.14 -11.90
CA ALA A 290 26.57 50.55 -10.66
C ALA A 290 25.55 49.43 -10.91
N LYS A 291 24.65 49.58 -11.89
CA LYS A 291 23.68 48.53 -12.27
C LYS A 291 24.35 47.30 -12.88
N ILE A 292 25.40 47.47 -13.67
CA ILE A 292 26.19 46.37 -14.23
C ILE A 292 26.93 45.63 -13.11
N GLU A 293 27.55 46.37 -12.19
CA GLU A 293 28.26 45.81 -11.04
C GLU A 293 27.32 45.01 -10.12
N ASP A 294 26.15 45.55 -9.77
CA ASP A 294 25.13 44.82 -9.00
C ASP A 294 24.66 43.54 -9.74
N ALA A 295 24.41 43.63 -11.05
CA ALA A 295 24.03 42.47 -11.85
C ALA A 295 25.14 41.40 -11.94
N GLN A 296 26.41 41.79 -11.92
CA GLN A 296 27.56 40.87 -11.89
C GLN A 296 27.74 40.24 -10.51
N ASN A 297 27.61 41.03 -9.45
CA ASN A 297 27.71 40.56 -8.06
C ASN A 297 26.61 39.54 -7.72
N ARG A 298 25.41 39.70 -8.27
CA ARG A 298 24.33 38.70 -8.14
C ARG A 298 24.69 37.34 -8.75
N LYS A 299 25.39 37.31 -9.90
CA LYS A 299 25.92 36.05 -10.47
C LYS A 299 26.95 35.37 -9.55
N GLY A 300 27.81 36.16 -8.89
CA GLY A 300 28.80 35.63 -7.94
C GLY A 300 28.18 35.06 -6.66
N SER A 301 27.03 35.56 -6.24
CA SER A 301 26.27 35.09 -5.07
C SER A 301 25.50 33.78 -5.36
N ASP A 302 24.87 33.67 -6.53
CA ASP A 302 24.13 32.48 -6.93
C ASP A 302 25.04 31.26 -7.15
N HIS A 303 26.27 31.46 -7.69
CA HIS A 303 27.28 30.40 -7.78
C HIS A 303 27.81 29.93 -6.41
N LYS A 304 27.94 30.82 -5.42
CA LYS A 304 28.33 30.43 -4.05
C LYS A 304 27.22 29.63 -3.35
N ARG A 305 25.95 29.95 -3.60
CA ARG A 305 24.81 29.17 -3.05
C ARG A 305 24.65 27.80 -3.68
N ASP A 306 24.90 27.66 -4.99
CA ASP A 306 24.84 26.35 -5.66
C ASP A 306 26.05 25.44 -5.31
N ALA A 307 27.25 25.99 -5.13
CA ALA A 307 28.41 25.22 -4.67
C ALA A 307 28.20 24.62 -3.27
N SER A 308 27.53 25.32 -2.36
CA SER A 308 27.16 24.80 -1.03
C SER A 308 25.98 23.82 -1.07
N ARG A 309 25.18 23.81 -2.14
CA ARG A 309 24.04 22.89 -2.32
C ARG A 309 24.41 21.62 -3.09
N SER A 310 25.53 21.64 -3.83
CA SER A 310 26.08 20.53 -4.60
C SER A 310 26.85 19.49 -3.77
N VAL A 311 27.02 19.70 -2.46
CA VAL A 311 27.74 18.75 -1.56
C VAL A 311 26.81 17.71 -0.93
N TYR A 312 25.48 17.80 -1.10
CA TYR A 312 24.58 16.70 -0.75
C TYR A 312 24.37 15.77 -1.96
N ARG A 313 25.42 15.01 -2.28
CA ARG A 313 25.28 13.69 -2.89
C ARG A 313 24.97 12.75 -1.73
N PRO A 314 23.77 12.16 -1.60
CA PRO A 314 23.60 11.04 -0.68
C PRO A 314 24.55 9.96 -1.18
N LYS A 315 25.62 9.70 -0.44
CA LYS A 315 26.35 8.45 -0.60
C LYS A 315 25.33 7.35 -0.31
N GLN A 316 24.88 6.66 -1.35
CA GLN A 316 24.49 5.27 -1.20
C GLN A 316 25.76 4.56 -0.73
N THR A 317 25.89 4.42 0.58
CA THR A 317 26.73 3.38 1.16
C THR A 317 26.01 2.06 0.88
N ALA A 318 26.40 1.42 -0.22
CA ALA A 318 26.65 -0.01 -0.13
C ALA A 318 27.68 -0.21 1.00
N GLU A 319 27.49 -1.23 1.83
CA GLU A 319 28.22 -1.52 3.08
C GLU A 319 27.67 -0.83 4.34
N THR A 320 26.50 -1.29 4.77
CA THR A 320 26.34 -1.74 6.16
C THR A 320 25.45 -2.97 6.13
N ALA A 321 26.08 -4.11 5.84
CA ALA A 321 25.69 -5.34 6.49
C ALA A 321 25.92 -5.16 8.00
N GLU A 322 25.13 -5.86 8.82
CA GLU A 322 25.15 -5.88 10.29
C GLU A 322 24.56 -4.66 11.02
N SER A 323 23.26 -4.73 11.29
CA SER A 323 22.68 -4.70 12.65
C SER A 323 21.25 -4.15 12.61
N ALA A 324 20.32 -5.02 12.24
CA ALA A 324 18.95 -4.88 12.73
C ALA A 324 18.91 -5.37 14.19
N PRO A 325 18.22 -4.69 15.12
CA PRO A 325 17.89 -5.31 16.39
C PRO A 325 16.91 -6.45 16.12
N GLN A 326 17.21 -7.61 16.73
CA GLN A 326 16.41 -8.82 16.68
C GLN A 326 14.94 -8.53 17.02
N ALA A 327 14.07 -8.80 16.05
CA ALA A 327 12.68 -9.14 16.29
C ALA A 327 12.48 -10.54 15.69
N SER A 328 12.45 -11.52 16.59
CA SER A 328 11.91 -12.87 16.48
C SER A 328 11.37 -13.30 15.12
N ASP A 329 12.11 -14.24 14.52
CA ASP A 329 11.65 -15.50 13.95
C ASP A 329 10.12 -15.67 13.84
N ILE A 330 9.55 -15.31 12.69
CA ILE A 330 8.29 -15.86 12.19
C ILE A 330 8.63 -16.43 10.82
N SER A 331 8.79 -17.74 10.79
CA SER A 331 8.91 -18.52 9.56
C SER A 331 7.64 -18.35 8.75
N GLU A 332 7.72 -17.64 7.61
CA GLU A 332 6.71 -17.73 6.55
C GLU A 332 6.83 -19.12 5.89
N PRO A 333 5.77 -19.96 5.84
CA PRO A 333 5.79 -21.12 4.99
C PRO A 333 5.57 -20.68 3.54
N ASP A 334 6.63 -20.90 2.75
CA ASP A 334 6.64 -20.84 1.30
C ASP A 334 5.71 -21.96 0.77
N LEU A 335 4.42 -21.65 0.58
CA LEU A 335 3.49 -22.58 -0.07
C LEU A 335 3.68 -22.48 -1.59
N ALA A 336 4.63 -23.29 -2.06
CA ALA A 336 4.79 -23.68 -3.44
C ALA A 336 3.43 -24.12 -4.02
N GLU A 337 3.08 -23.55 -5.16
CA GLU A 337 2.02 -24.03 -6.03
C GLU A 337 2.35 -25.47 -6.49
N SER A 338 1.73 -26.46 -5.84
CA SER A 338 1.70 -27.82 -6.35
C SER A 338 0.58 -27.93 -7.39
N ASN A 339 0.98 -27.84 -8.66
CA ASN A 339 0.23 -28.42 -9.77
C ASN A 339 0.11 -29.93 -9.54
N LEU A 340 -1.07 -30.38 -9.09
CA LEU A 340 -1.46 -31.78 -9.18
C LEU A 340 -2.40 -31.93 -10.37
N ASP A 341 -1.76 -32.23 -11.49
CA ASP A 341 -2.34 -32.90 -12.63
C ASP A 341 -2.71 -34.33 -12.20
N SER A 342 -3.97 -34.70 -12.36
CA SER A 342 -4.42 -36.09 -12.24
C SER A 342 -5.60 -36.28 -13.18
N SER A 343 -5.24 -36.82 -14.34
CA SER A 343 -6.08 -37.54 -15.28
C SER A 343 -7.15 -38.38 -14.58
N SER A 344 -8.40 -38.24 -14.99
CA SER A 344 -9.37 -39.33 -14.92
C SER A 344 -10.21 -39.37 -16.19
N THR A 345 -9.91 -40.41 -16.95
CA THR A 345 -10.64 -40.96 -18.09
C THR A 345 -12.09 -41.32 -17.74
N ALA A 346 -13.04 -40.78 -18.48
CA ALA A 346 -14.33 -41.43 -18.73
C ALA A 346 -14.70 -41.21 -20.20
N GLY A 347 -14.98 -42.32 -20.89
CA GLY A 347 -15.12 -42.42 -22.34
C GLY A 347 -16.45 -41.91 -22.93
N PRO A 348 -16.70 -42.23 -24.21
CA PRO A 348 -17.58 -41.46 -25.08
C PRO A 348 -19.05 -41.89 -24.97
N VAL A 349 -19.95 -40.91 -24.99
CA VAL A 349 -21.37 -41.15 -25.24
C VAL A 349 -21.63 -40.90 -26.72
N LYS A 350 -21.99 -41.98 -27.43
CA LYS A 350 -22.61 -41.96 -28.76
C LYS A 350 -23.88 -41.12 -28.72
N ALA A 351 -24.04 -40.21 -29.67
CA ALA A 351 -25.34 -39.69 -30.09
C ALA A 351 -25.51 -40.05 -31.57
N GLU A 352 -26.39 -41.02 -31.84
CA GLU A 352 -27.02 -41.25 -33.14
C GLU A 352 -28.42 -40.63 -33.11
N SER A 353 -28.78 -39.93 -34.19
CA SER A 353 -30.14 -39.56 -34.65
C SER A 353 -30.93 -38.57 -33.75
N GLU A 354 -31.64 -37.55 -34.25
CA GLU A 354 -32.47 -37.41 -35.45
C GLU A 354 -32.54 -35.93 -35.91
N ALA A 355 -33.00 -35.75 -37.16
CA ALA A 355 -33.35 -34.53 -37.92
C ALA A 355 -32.28 -33.97 -38.86
#